data_AF-A0A091MFN1-F1
#
_entry.id   AF-A0A091MFN1-F1
#
_cell.length_a   1.000
_cell.length_b   1.000
_cell.length_c   1.000
_cell.angle_alpha   90.00
_cell.angle_beta   90.00
_cell.angle_gamma   90.00
#
_symmetry.space_group_name_H-M   'P 1'
#
loop_
_entity.id
_entity.type
_entity.pdbx_description
1 polymer ?
#
loop_
_entity_poly.entity_id
_entity_poly.type
_entity_poly.pdbx_seq_one_letter_code
_entity_poly.pdbx_strand_id
1 'polypeptide(L)' 'KGKYGLDIRKTFFTMRVVKHWNRLPGGVVDAPSLEIFKIRLDGALSNLL' A
#
# COMPACT_ATOMS: atom_id res chain seq x y z
N LYS A 1 -25.49 -8.20 3.43
CA LYS A 1 -24.71 -9.23 2.69
C LYS A 1 -24.01 -8.56 1.50
N GLY A 2 -22.92 -7.81 1.76
CA GLY A 2 -22.26 -6.96 0.73
C GLY A 2 -20.82 -6.56 1.06
N LYS A 3 -20.26 -7.06 2.17
CA LYS A 3 -18.90 -6.77 2.62
C LYS A 3 -17.84 -7.64 1.93
N TYR A 4 -18.21 -8.82 1.44
CA TYR A 4 -17.30 -9.77 0.80
C TYR A 4 -16.59 -9.20 -0.44
N GLY A 5 -17.30 -8.50 -1.32
CA GLY A 5 -16.70 -7.93 -2.53
C GLY A 5 -15.73 -6.77 -2.24
N LEU A 6 -16.03 -5.98 -1.21
CA LEU A 6 -15.19 -4.84 -0.81
C LEU A 6 -13.89 -5.31 -0.15
N ASP A 7 -13.98 -6.35 0.69
CA ASP A 7 -12.84 -6.94 1.38
C ASP A 7 -11.84 -7.60 0.39
N ILE A 8 -12.38 -8.32 -0.60
CA ILE A 8 -11.59 -8.89 -1.70
C ILE A 8 -10.88 -7.79 -2.50
N ARG A 9 -11.58 -6.68 -2.83
CA ARG A 9 -10.97 -5.54 -3.53
C ARG A 9 -9.86 -4.88 -2.72
N LYS A 10 -10.05 -4.71 -1.40
CA LYS A 10 -9.01 -4.16 -0.51
C LYS A 10 -7.76 -5.04 -0.53
N THR A 11 -7.90 -6.33 -0.26
CA THR A 11 -6.77 -7.28 -0.21
C THR A 11 -6.04 -7.36 -1.55
N PHE A 12 -6.78 -7.40 -2.66
CA PHE A 12 -6.20 -7.46 -4.00
C PHE A 12 -5.47 -6.16 -4.39
N PHE A 13 -6.00 -5.00 -4.00
CA PHE A 13 -5.35 -3.70 -4.22
C PHE A 13 -4.04 -3.62 -3.43
N THR A 14 -4.04 -4.02 -2.15
CA THR A 14 -2.83 -4.08 -1.32
C THR A 14 -1.77 -5.00 -1.94
N MET A 15 -2.14 -6.22 -2.37
CA MET A 15 -1.20 -7.14 -3.01
C MET A 15 -0.61 -6.58 -4.31
N ARG A 16 -1.42 -5.90 -5.14
CA ARG A 16 -0.90 -5.25 -6.36
C ARG A 16 0.06 -4.13 -6.06
N VAL A 17 -0.26 -3.28 -5.09
CA VAL A 17 0.61 -2.18 -4.67
C VAL A 17 1.92 -2.76 -4.15
N VAL A 18 1.91 -3.68 -3.19
CA VAL A 18 3.13 -4.30 -2.67
C VAL A 18 3.97 -4.95 -3.78
N LYS A 19 3.35 -5.66 -4.73
CA LYS A 19 4.07 -6.25 -5.87
C LYS A 19 4.68 -5.21 -6.81
N HIS A 20 4.02 -4.07 -7.00
CA HIS A 20 4.54 -2.98 -7.83
C HIS A 20 5.75 -2.32 -7.17
N TRP A 21 5.69 -2.14 -5.86
CA TRP A 21 6.78 -1.57 -5.06
C TRP A 21 8.01 -2.47 -5.04
N ASN A 22 7.84 -3.79 -4.94
CA ASN A 22 8.93 -4.77 -5.03
C ASN A 22 9.60 -4.84 -6.43
N ARG A 23 8.98 -4.25 -7.46
CA ARG A 23 9.53 -4.19 -8.84
C ARG A 23 10.23 -2.86 -9.13
N LEU A 24 10.17 -1.88 -8.22
CA LEU A 24 10.87 -0.62 -8.40
C LEU A 24 12.36 -0.78 -8.05
N PRO A 25 13.29 -0.19 -8.82
CA PRO A 25 14.70 -0.17 -8.45
C PRO A 25 14.87 0.58 -7.13
N GLY A 26 15.67 0.05 -6.21
CA GLY A 26 15.88 0.61 -4.87
C GLY A 26 16.21 2.11 -4.85
N GLY A 27 16.89 2.64 -5.87
CA GLY A 27 17.18 4.08 -5.99
C GLY A 27 15.95 4.97 -6.22
N VAL A 28 14.84 4.42 -6.74
CA VAL A 28 13.54 5.11 -6.80
C VAL A 28 12.79 4.97 -5.47
N VAL A 29 13.15 3.95 -4.67
CA VAL A 29 12.56 3.66 -3.36
C VAL A 29 13.03 4.63 -2.28
N ASP A 30 14.24 5.16 -2.41
CA ASP A 30 14.87 6.15 -1.51
C ASP A 30 14.56 7.62 -1.88
N ALA A 31 13.55 7.87 -2.72
CA ALA A 31 13.13 9.24 -2.98
C ALA A 31 12.43 9.82 -1.72
N PRO A 32 12.74 11.07 -1.31
CA PRO A 32 12.11 11.70 -0.15
C PRO A 32 10.58 11.72 -0.21
N SER A 33 10.01 11.81 -1.41
CA SER A 33 8.56 11.77 -1.63
C SER A 33 7.94 10.40 -1.33
N LEU A 34 8.70 9.32 -1.52
CA LEU A 34 8.24 7.96 -1.35
C LEU A 34 8.32 7.49 0.11
N GLU A 35 9.34 7.96 0.84
CA GLU A 35 9.46 7.77 2.28
C GLU A 35 8.29 8.44 3.03
N ILE A 36 7.98 9.70 2.67
CA ILE A 36 6.82 10.43 3.19
C ILE A 36 5.52 9.71 2.82
N PHE A 37 5.42 9.14 1.62
CA PHE A 37 4.25 8.37 1.20
C PHE A 37 4.08 7.10 2.04
N LYS A 38 5.16 6.36 2.33
CA LYS A 38 5.16 5.18 3.21
C LYS A 38 4.70 5.54 4.63
N ILE A 39 5.25 6.61 5.22
CA ILE A 39 4.87 7.07 6.57
C ILE A 39 3.36 7.38 6.64
N ARG A 40 2.82 8.06 5.62
CA ARG A 40 1.38 8.36 5.55
C ARG A 40 0.52 7.09 5.37
N LEU A 41 1.02 6.12 4.60
CA LEU A 41 0.35 4.85 4.38
C LEU A 41 0.31 4.00 5.66
N ASP A 42 1.43 3.91 6.36
CA ASP A 42 1.56 3.20 7.62
C ASP A 42 0.66 3.80 8.72
N GLY A 43 0.63 5.13 8.81
CA GLY A 43 -0.31 5.84 9.68
C GLY A 43 -1.78 5.60 9.30
N ALA A 44 -2.12 5.60 8.01
CA ALA A 44 -3.50 5.34 7.57
C ALA A 44 -3.94 3.89 7.79
N LEU A 45 -3.03 2.92 7.62
CA LEU A 45 -3.28 1.50 7.89
C LEU A 45 -3.41 1.22 9.39
N SER A 46 -2.58 1.87 10.21
CA SER A 46 -2.67 1.78 11.68
C SER A 46 -4.00 2.32 12.22
N ASN A 47 -4.60 3.29 11.54
CA ASN A 47 -5.93 3.82 11.89
C ASN A 47 -7.10 2.94 11.41
N LEU A 48 -6.83 1.91 10.60
CA LEU A 48 -7.83 0.97 10.08
C LEU A 48 -7.91 -0.32 10.91
N LEU A 49 -6.85 -0.66 11.65
CA LEU A 49 -6.82 -1.76 12.63
C LEU A 49 -7.44 -1.32 13.96
#